data_AF-A0A9W6A5B7-F1
#
_entry.id   AF-A0A9W6A5B7-F1
#
_cell.length_a   1.000
_cell.length_b   1.000
_cell.length_c   1.000
_cell.angle_alpha   90.00
_cell.angle_beta   90.00
_cell.angle_gamma   90.00
#
_symmetry.space_group_name_H-M   'P 1'
#
loop_
_entity.id
_entity.type
_entity.pdbx_description
1 polymer ?
#
loop_
_entity_poly.entity_id
_entity_poly.type
_entity_poly.pdbx_seq_one_letter_code
_entity_poly.pdbx_strand_id
1 'polypeptide(L)'
;MAQDYKLKDITSLADVKDMDKVECEVDGIQDGKVLLVRYNGQVHAMTPKCTHYGAPLKLGVVAPEGRITCPWHGACFNVETGDVEDAPAPNALKKFEVFEKNGAVYINANEADIKAAQRDPAVKCSASPQEKLVVVGGGSGTFGVVQAIREMKYKGAITVITREPNLIIDRTKLSKALIADAAKIQWRPEEWYKEASIEVAHDDVTGVDFQKKTVTTQSGKSYPYTKLVLATGGVPRTLPLEGFKDLGNIFVLRTIPDVQAIHQALGEQKNKKVVVIGSSFIGMEVGNCLAKENDVTIVGMEKAPMERVMGEQVGRIFQGNLEKAGVKFKLSASVDKATPSSTDSSKVGAVHLKDGTVLPADLVILGVGVRPATDFLQGNPSVTLEQDGSIKTNEHFAVPGLNDDVFAIGDIATYPYHGPGADQDKGTYTRIEHWNVAQNAGRGVARAIVHSGSLQSLKPKAFIPIFWSALGAQLRYCGSTVGGWDDLVMKGEPENAKFAAYYCKGDTVVAVATMGMDPVMVKSAELMRRKNMPTKSQIQSGVDVLTVGVPESVRI
;
A
#
# COMPACT_ATOMS: atom_id res chain seq x y z
N MET A 1 16.88 -28.73 16.41
CA MET A 1 18.08 -28.25 17.10
C MET A 1 18.93 -27.55 16.06
N ALA A 2 19.58 -26.46 16.43
CA ALA A 2 20.39 -25.72 15.50
C ALA A 2 21.63 -26.53 15.13
N GLN A 3 22.00 -26.54 13.86
CA GLN A 3 23.19 -27.21 13.35
C GLN A 3 23.79 -26.41 12.19
N ASP A 4 25.01 -26.79 11.81
CA ASP A 4 25.74 -26.14 10.74
C ASP A 4 25.32 -26.71 9.38
N TYR A 5 24.90 -25.84 8.47
CA TYR A 5 24.61 -26.20 7.09
C TYR A 5 25.56 -25.50 6.14
N LYS A 6 26.16 -26.28 5.23
CA LYS A 6 27.04 -25.75 4.18
C LYS A 6 26.21 -25.01 3.12
N LEU A 7 26.73 -23.89 2.61
CA LEU A 7 26.18 -23.20 1.46
C LEU A 7 26.86 -23.69 0.17
N LYS A 8 26.07 -23.99 -0.87
CA LYS A 8 26.60 -24.62 -2.10
C LYS A 8 27.25 -23.65 -3.07
N ASP A 9 26.72 -22.43 -3.15
CA ASP A 9 27.04 -21.46 -4.21
C ASP A 9 28.16 -20.47 -3.85
N ILE A 10 28.80 -20.63 -2.69
CA ILE A 10 29.84 -19.73 -2.21
C ILE A 10 30.89 -20.46 -1.37
N THR A 11 32.17 -20.15 -1.61
CA THR A 11 33.31 -20.77 -0.91
C THR A 11 33.97 -19.82 0.08
N SER A 12 33.89 -18.51 -0.14
CA SER A 12 34.32 -17.50 0.84
C SER A 12 33.31 -16.36 0.98
N LEU A 13 33.13 -15.88 2.21
CA LEU A 13 32.41 -14.64 2.51
C LEU A 13 33.02 -13.44 1.81
N ALA A 14 34.33 -13.44 1.52
CA ALA A 14 35.01 -12.38 0.77
C ALA A 14 34.47 -12.22 -0.67
N ASP A 15 33.81 -13.24 -1.21
CA ASP A 15 33.22 -13.22 -2.56
C ASP A 15 31.92 -12.38 -2.61
N VAL A 16 31.27 -12.15 -1.46
CA VAL A 16 30.14 -11.23 -1.36
C VAL A 16 30.67 -9.82 -1.37
N LYS A 17 30.49 -9.07 -2.47
CA LYS A 17 30.93 -7.67 -2.55
C LYS A 17 30.11 -6.78 -1.62
N ASP A 18 30.68 -5.65 -1.22
CA ASP A 18 29.98 -4.70 -0.36
C ASP A 18 28.66 -4.23 -1.00
N MET A 19 27.59 -4.17 -0.21
CA MET A 19 26.23 -3.85 -0.63
C MET A 19 25.61 -4.84 -1.64
N ASP A 20 26.30 -5.93 -1.93
CA ASP A 20 25.84 -6.98 -2.83
C ASP A 20 25.00 -8.03 -2.10
N LYS A 21 24.28 -8.83 -2.88
CA LYS A 21 23.38 -9.86 -2.39
C LYS A 21 23.63 -11.17 -3.14
N VAL A 22 23.91 -12.24 -2.41
CA VAL A 22 24.10 -13.58 -2.98
C VAL A 22 23.05 -14.51 -2.38
N GLU A 23 22.22 -15.12 -3.22
CA GLU A 23 21.30 -16.18 -2.80
C GLU A 23 22.03 -17.51 -2.92
N CYS A 24 22.05 -18.29 -1.84
CA CYS A 24 22.72 -19.59 -1.79
C CYS A 24 21.73 -20.70 -1.43
N GLU A 25 21.86 -21.85 -2.08
CA GLU A 25 21.25 -23.10 -1.66
C GLU A 25 21.94 -23.63 -0.39
N VAL A 26 21.10 -24.20 0.49
CA VAL A 26 21.55 -24.84 1.73
C VAL A 26 21.68 -26.34 1.51
N ASP A 27 22.87 -26.88 1.76
CA ASP A 27 23.15 -28.29 1.55
C ASP A 27 22.32 -29.19 2.47
N GLY A 28 21.80 -30.29 1.93
CA GLY A 28 20.92 -31.22 2.64
C GLY A 28 19.48 -30.74 2.88
N ILE A 29 19.08 -29.52 2.47
CA ILE A 29 17.70 -29.03 2.62
C ILE A 29 17.08 -28.77 1.24
N GLN A 30 16.07 -29.57 0.88
CA GLN A 30 15.30 -29.38 -0.34
C GLN A 30 14.65 -27.98 -0.35
N ASP A 31 14.87 -27.23 -1.43
CA ASP A 31 14.44 -25.84 -1.63
C ASP A 31 14.90 -24.85 -0.55
N GLY A 32 15.83 -25.26 0.33
CA GLY A 32 16.40 -24.44 1.38
C GLY A 32 17.33 -23.40 0.78
N LYS A 33 17.01 -22.13 1.00
CA LYS A 33 17.80 -21.01 0.48
C LYS A 33 18.01 -19.95 1.55
N VAL A 34 19.15 -19.28 1.49
CA VAL A 34 19.45 -18.09 2.29
C VAL A 34 19.97 -16.97 1.40
N LEU A 35 19.80 -15.74 1.86
CA LEU A 35 20.38 -14.55 1.25
C LEU A 35 21.52 -14.06 2.13
N LEU A 36 22.70 -13.94 1.52
CA LEU A 36 23.85 -13.25 2.08
C LEU A 36 23.86 -11.81 1.59
N VAL A 37 24.04 -10.87 2.50
CA VAL A 37 24.20 -9.45 2.19
C VAL A 37 25.45 -8.95 2.90
N ARG A 38 26.39 -8.34 2.17
CA ARG A 38 27.52 -7.65 2.83
C ARG A 38 27.13 -6.21 3.13
N TYR A 39 27.28 -5.82 4.38
CA TYR A 39 27.05 -4.46 4.84
C TYR A 39 28.00 -4.15 5.99
N ASN A 40 28.56 -2.94 6.01
CA ASN A 40 29.46 -2.46 7.06
C ASN A 40 30.63 -3.42 7.34
N GLY A 41 31.21 -3.99 6.27
CA GLY A 41 32.33 -4.93 6.35
C GLY A 41 31.98 -6.35 6.81
N GLN A 42 30.72 -6.63 7.16
CA GLN A 42 30.26 -7.94 7.64
C GLN A 42 29.28 -8.59 6.65
N VAL A 43 29.26 -9.92 6.60
CA VAL A 43 28.25 -10.66 5.83
C VAL A 43 27.13 -11.09 6.77
N HIS A 44 25.91 -10.81 6.33
CA HIS A 44 24.69 -11.05 7.07
C HIS A 44 23.85 -12.08 6.32
N ALA A 45 23.52 -13.22 6.96
CA ALA A 45 22.62 -14.22 6.39
C ALA A 45 21.17 -14.04 6.87
N MET A 46 20.21 -14.21 5.97
CA MET A 46 18.78 -14.08 6.25
C MET A 46 17.91 -14.93 5.31
N THR A 47 16.60 -15.02 5.57
CA THR A 47 15.66 -15.64 4.63
C THR A 47 15.58 -14.85 3.31
N PRO A 48 15.48 -15.51 2.14
CA PRO A 48 15.72 -14.87 0.85
C PRO A 48 14.48 -14.22 0.21
N LYS A 49 13.31 -14.36 0.84
CA LYS A 49 12.04 -13.89 0.29
C LYS A 49 11.43 -12.82 1.18
N CYS A 50 10.88 -11.78 0.56
CA CYS A 50 10.11 -10.76 1.25
C CYS A 50 8.89 -11.39 1.93
N THR A 51 8.69 -11.08 3.20
CA THR A 51 7.60 -11.61 4.03
C THR A 51 6.21 -11.07 3.70
N HIS A 52 6.10 -10.11 2.75
CA HIS A 52 4.81 -9.67 2.24
C HIS A 52 4.24 -10.72 1.27
N TYR A 53 4.69 -10.75 0.02
CA TYR A 53 4.20 -11.68 -1.02
C TYR A 53 5.33 -12.53 -1.64
N GLY A 54 6.43 -12.76 -0.92
CA GLY A 54 7.45 -13.73 -1.32
C GLY A 54 8.42 -13.27 -2.42
N ALA A 55 8.48 -11.96 -2.71
CA ALA A 55 9.40 -11.41 -3.72
C ALA A 55 10.85 -11.82 -3.40
N PRO A 56 11.66 -12.21 -4.40
CA PRO A 56 13.05 -12.60 -4.18
C PRO A 56 13.89 -11.38 -3.81
N LEU A 57 14.42 -11.35 -2.58
CA LEU A 57 15.18 -10.22 -2.06
C LEU A 57 16.55 -10.08 -2.72
N LYS A 58 17.08 -11.10 -3.40
CA LYS A 58 18.27 -10.95 -4.25
C LYS A 58 18.12 -9.91 -5.35
N LEU A 59 16.89 -9.65 -5.81
CA LEU A 59 16.58 -8.57 -6.75
C LEU A 59 16.32 -7.23 -6.05
N GLY A 60 16.28 -7.20 -4.72
CA GLY A 60 16.04 -6.00 -3.94
C GLY A 60 17.19 -5.00 -3.99
N VAL A 61 16.96 -3.81 -3.43
CA VAL A 61 17.96 -2.74 -3.38
C VAL A 61 18.48 -2.62 -1.96
N VAL A 62 19.80 -2.74 -1.77
CA VAL A 62 20.45 -2.47 -0.48
C VAL A 62 20.84 -0.99 -0.47
N ALA A 63 20.48 -0.28 0.60
CA ALA A 63 20.79 1.14 0.77
C ALA A 63 21.80 1.37 1.92
N PRO A 64 22.64 2.41 1.84
CA PRO A 64 23.80 2.63 2.72
C PRO A 64 23.55 2.66 4.23
N GLU A 65 22.30 2.81 4.67
CA GLU A 65 21.94 2.73 6.09
C GLU A 65 21.68 1.29 6.58
N GLY A 66 22.02 0.28 5.78
CA GLY A 66 21.91 -1.12 6.18
C GLY A 66 20.51 -1.67 6.05
N ARG A 67 19.80 -1.27 4.99
CA ARG A 67 18.44 -1.73 4.72
C ARG A 67 18.29 -2.33 3.33
N ILE A 68 17.45 -3.35 3.20
CA ILE A 68 17.14 -4.03 1.93
C ILE A 68 15.67 -3.86 1.57
N THR A 69 15.41 -3.20 0.44
CA THR A 69 14.06 -2.91 -0.05
C THR A 69 13.62 -3.95 -1.09
N CYS A 70 12.47 -4.57 -0.84
CA CYS A 70 11.81 -5.56 -1.68
C CYS A 70 11.52 -5.01 -3.08
N PRO A 71 11.85 -5.75 -4.15
CA PRO A 71 11.75 -5.26 -5.53
C PRO A 71 10.32 -5.00 -6.00
N TRP A 72 9.31 -5.56 -5.35
CA TRP A 72 7.91 -5.48 -5.80
C TRP A 72 7.12 -4.35 -5.14
N HIS A 73 7.08 -4.31 -3.81
CA HIS A 73 6.09 -3.50 -3.09
C HIS A 73 6.70 -2.48 -2.13
N GLY A 74 8.04 -2.38 -2.09
CA GLY A 74 8.73 -1.44 -1.21
C GLY A 74 8.85 -1.85 0.26
N ALA A 75 8.41 -3.06 0.64
CA ALA A 75 8.67 -3.62 1.96
C ALA A 75 10.17 -3.60 2.24
N CYS A 76 10.58 -3.15 3.41
CA CYS A 76 11.99 -2.99 3.70
C CYS A 76 12.37 -3.62 5.03
N PHE A 77 13.60 -4.13 5.09
CA PHE A 77 14.13 -4.84 6.23
C PHE A 77 15.51 -4.32 6.60
N ASN A 78 15.80 -4.26 7.88
CA ASN A 78 17.13 -4.00 8.38
C ASN A 78 18.04 -5.21 8.10
N VAL A 79 19.21 -5.00 7.49
CA VAL A 79 20.12 -6.07 7.07
C VAL A 79 20.73 -6.79 8.27
N GLU A 80 21.03 -6.06 9.34
CA GLU A 80 21.67 -6.60 10.54
C GLU A 80 20.69 -7.45 11.36
N THR A 81 19.48 -6.96 11.58
CA THR A 81 18.48 -7.57 12.50
C THR A 81 17.38 -8.37 11.79
N GLY A 82 17.15 -8.11 10.51
CA GLY A 82 16.02 -8.65 9.74
C GLY A 82 14.68 -8.01 10.07
N ASP A 83 14.62 -7.03 10.99
CA ASP A 83 13.38 -6.37 11.38
C ASP A 83 12.76 -5.57 10.22
N VAL A 84 11.44 -5.48 10.21
CA VAL A 84 10.71 -4.65 9.24
C VAL A 84 11.02 -3.19 9.54
N GLU A 85 11.50 -2.45 8.54
CA GLU A 85 11.67 -1.00 8.60
C GLU A 85 10.50 -0.28 7.94
N ASP A 86 10.06 -0.76 6.78
CA ASP A 86 8.92 -0.21 6.04
C ASP A 86 7.93 -1.28 5.56
N ALA A 87 6.68 -0.84 5.48
CA ALA A 87 5.55 -1.58 4.95
C ALA A 87 5.73 -1.97 3.47
N PRO A 88 4.99 -2.98 2.96
CA PRO A 88 3.85 -3.66 3.62
C PRO A 88 4.19 -5.01 4.26
N ALA A 89 5.46 -5.30 4.55
CA ALA A 89 5.82 -6.55 5.23
C ALA A 89 5.18 -6.62 6.64
N PRO A 90 4.38 -7.65 6.95
CA PRO A 90 3.85 -7.84 8.30
C PRO A 90 4.90 -8.46 9.23
N ASN A 91 5.81 -9.26 8.69
CA ASN A 91 6.73 -10.10 9.46
C ASN A 91 8.19 -9.75 9.17
N ALA A 92 9.07 -9.98 10.13
CA ALA A 92 10.51 -9.79 9.97
C ALA A 92 11.16 -11.00 9.28
N LEU A 93 12.35 -10.79 8.71
CA LEU A 93 13.17 -11.87 8.19
C LEU A 93 13.80 -12.66 9.34
N LYS A 94 14.03 -13.96 9.10
CA LYS A 94 14.87 -14.76 10.01
C LYS A 94 16.34 -14.48 9.69
N LYS A 95 17.16 -14.46 10.74
CA LYS A 95 18.61 -14.24 10.69
C LYS A 95 19.32 -15.54 11.03
N PHE A 96 20.45 -15.75 10.39
CA PHE A 96 21.32 -16.89 10.65
C PHE A 96 22.73 -16.40 10.93
N GLU A 97 23.41 -17.02 11.88
CA GLU A 97 24.84 -16.86 12.03
C GLU A 97 25.52 -17.46 10.80
N VAL A 98 26.50 -16.76 10.23
CA VAL A 98 27.22 -17.18 9.02
C VAL A 98 28.72 -17.10 9.28
N PHE A 99 29.46 -18.13 8.89
CA PHE A 99 30.89 -18.25 9.15
C PHE A 99 31.59 -19.14 8.11
N GLU A 100 32.91 -19.04 8.04
CA GLU A 100 33.74 -19.91 7.21
C GLU A 100 34.36 -21.04 8.04
N LYS A 101 34.38 -22.25 7.49
CA LYS A 101 35.04 -23.42 8.09
C LYS A 101 35.51 -24.36 6.97
N ASN A 102 36.74 -24.86 7.06
CA ASN A 102 37.28 -25.85 6.11
C ASN A 102 37.14 -25.46 4.62
N GLY A 103 37.33 -24.18 4.29
CA GLY A 103 37.25 -23.68 2.90
C GLY A 103 35.84 -23.62 2.31
N ALA A 104 34.81 -23.58 3.15
CA ALA A 104 33.42 -23.37 2.74
C ALA A 104 32.69 -22.44 3.72
N VAL A 105 31.58 -21.87 3.25
CA VAL A 105 30.69 -21.03 4.06
C VAL A 105 29.57 -21.88 4.66
N TYR A 106 29.26 -21.63 5.92
CA TYR A 106 28.21 -22.31 6.68
C TYR A 106 27.27 -21.30 7.32
N ILE A 107 26.05 -21.75 7.61
CA ILE A 107 25.13 -21.09 8.52
C ILE A 107 24.81 -21.98 9.72
N ASN A 108 24.61 -21.39 10.90
CA ASN A 108 24.01 -22.10 12.04
C ASN A 108 22.51 -21.80 12.09
N ALA A 109 21.67 -22.84 12.00
CA ALA A 109 20.22 -22.67 11.92
C ALA A 109 19.45 -23.93 12.34
N ASN A 110 18.16 -23.80 12.63
CA ASN A 110 17.24 -24.94 12.59
C ASN A 110 16.71 -25.10 11.15
N GLU A 111 16.54 -26.34 10.68
CA GLU A 111 15.94 -26.61 9.36
C GLU A 111 14.57 -25.94 9.19
N ALA A 112 13.74 -25.97 10.23
CA ALA A 112 12.43 -25.33 10.23
C ALA A 112 12.53 -23.81 10.03
N ASP A 113 13.60 -23.16 10.50
CA ASP A 113 13.83 -21.73 10.33
C ASP A 113 14.29 -21.37 8.92
N ILE A 114 15.00 -22.28 8.24
CA ILE A 114 15.38 -22.13 6.83
C ILE A 114 14.17 -22.32 5.92
N LYS A 115 13.32 -23.31 6.25
CA LYS A 115 12.06 -23.57 5.53
C LYS A 115 10.99 -22.53 5.81
N ALA A 116 11.00 -21.92 6.99
CA ALA A 116 10.12 -20.81 7.33
C ALA A 116 10.57 -19.54 6.61
N ALA A 117 9.62 -18.83 6.01
CA ALA A 117 9.94 -17.59 5.29
C ALA A 117 10.26 -16.40 6.22
N GLN A 118 9.75 -16.43 7.47
CA GLN A 118 9.57 -15.22 8.28
C GLN A 118 9.52 -15.49 9.79
N ARG A 119 9.69 -14.45 10.61
CA ARG A 119 9.42 -14.46 12.06
C ARG A 119 8.39 -13.41 12.45
N ASP A 120 7.65 -13.66 13.52
CA ASP A 120 6.76 -12.65 14.09
C ASP A 120 7.56 -11.49 14.73
N PRO A 121 7.09 -10.24 14.57
CA PRO A 121 7.63 -9.11 15.32
C PRO A 121 7.36 -9.29 16.81
N ALA A 122 8.28 -8.79 17.64
CA ALA A 122 8.20 -8.91 19.09
C ALA A 122 7.21 -7.89 19.69
N VAL A 123 5.93 -8.25 19.74
CA VAL A 123 4.83 -7.35 20.14
C VAL A 123 4.25 -7.59 21.53
N LYS A 124 4.61 -8.70 22.19
CA LYS A 124 4.03 -9.09 23.49
C LYS A 124 4.17 -7.96 24.51
N CYS A 125 3.05 -7.59 25.13
CA CYS A 125 2.98 -6.45 26.04
C CYS A 125 1.98 -6.71 27.17
N SER A 126 2.25 -6.12 28.34
CA SER A 126 1.27 -5.89 29.40
C SER A 126 1.10 -4.38 29.50
N ALA A 127 -0.08 -3.89 29.10
CA ALA A 127 -0.31 -2.45 28.97
C ALA A 127 -0.44 -1.75 30.33
N SER A 128 -0.02 -0.49 30.36
CA SER A 128 -0.12 0.45 31.47
C SER A 128 -1.27 1.43 31.19
N PRO A 129 -2.20 1.67 32.13
CA PRO A 129 -3.40 2.48 31.86
C PRO A 129 -3.17 4.00 31.84
N GLN A 130 -1.98 4.47 32.22
CA GLN A 130 -1.63 5.90 32.31
C GLN A 130 -1.63 6.58 30.94
N GLU A 131 -1.11 5.90 29.93
CA GLU A 131 -1.15 6.36 28.54
C GLU A 131 -2.21 5.58 27.78
N LYS A 132 -3.05 6.29 27.02
CA LYS A 132 -4.17 5.75 26.26
C LYS A 132 -4.07 6.22 24.83
N LEU A 133 -3.74 5.29 23.94
CA LEU A 133 -3.78 5.52 22.51
C LEU A 133 -5.11 5.03 21.95
N VAL A 134 -5.91 5.95 21.43
CA VAL A 134 -7.12 5.61 20.66
C VAL A 134 -6.81 5.76 19.17
N VAL A 135 -7.12 4.74 18.39
CA VAL A 135 -7.01 4.77 16.92
C VAL A 135 -8.38 4.61 16.31
N VAL A 136 -8.82 5.59 15.52
CA VAL A 136 -10.13 5.60 14.87
C VAL A 136 -9.97 5.15 13.41
N GLY A 137 -10.46 3.95 13.11
CA GLY A 137 -10.33 3.26 11.83
C GLY A 137 -9.51 1.96 11.95
N GLY A 138 -9.91 0.91 11.23
CA GLY A 138 -9.27 -0.42 11.24
C GLY A 138 -8.51 -0.76 9.95
N GLY A 139 -7.86 0.22 9.32
CA GLY A 139 -7.20 0.05 8.01
C GLY A 139 -5.68 -0.14 8.08
N SER A 140 -5.03 -0.03 6.91
CA SER A 140 -3.58 -0.16 6.74
C SER A 140 -2.75 0.74 7.66
N GLY A 141 -3.16 2.01 7.78
CA GLY A 141 -2.48 2.97 8.66
C GLY A 141 -2.51 2.52 10.11
N THR A 142 -3.67 2.07 10.59
CA THR A 142 -3.83 1.49 11.93
C THR A 142 -2.91 0.30 12.14
N PHE A 143 -2.82 -0.63 11.18
CA PHE A 143 -1.90 -1.76 11.28
C PHE A 143 -0.44 -1.30 11.41
N GLY A 144 -0.04 -0.31 10.61
CA GLY A 144 1.26 0.34 10.71
C GLY A 144 1.53 0.94 12.10
N VAL A 145 0.55 1.63 12.69
CA VAL A 145 0.66 2.19 14.04
C VAL A 145 0.82 1.09 15.08
N VAL A 146 -0.15 0.19 15.19
CA VAL A 146 -0.23 -0.74 16.32
C VAL A 146 0.89 -1.78 16.31
N GLN A 147 1.37 -2.18 15.13
CA GLN A 147 2.52 -3.07 15.03
C GLN A 147 3.81 -2.33 15.41
N ALA A 148 4.11 -1.20 14.76
CA ALA A 148 5.38 -0.50 15.00
C ALA A 148 5.50 0.03 16.43
N ILE A 149 4.41 0.52 17.02
CA ILE A 149 4.44 1.06 18.38
C ILE A 149 4.77 -0.02 19.41
N ARG A 150 4.32 -1.27 19.17
CA ARG A 150 4.65 -2.44 20.01
C ARG A 150 6.05 -2.98 19.73
N GLU A 151 6.52 -2.95 18.48
CA GLU A 151 7.93 -3.22 18.14
C GLU A 151 8.86 -2.29 18.95
N MET A 152 8.50 -1.01 19.09
CA MET A 152 9.19 0.01 19.90
C MET A 152 8.89 -0.05 21.41
N LYS A 153 8.24 -1.12 21.89
CA LYS A 153 8.02 -1.40 23.32
C LYS A 153 7.17 -0.38 24.09
N TYR A 154 6.36 0.42 23.39
CA TYR A 154 5.38 1.31 24.02
C TYR A 154 4.44 0.53 24.94
N LYS A 155 4.20 1.07 26.14
CA LYS A 155 3.42 0.40 27.19
C LYS A 155 2.00 0.90 27.35
N GLY A 156 1.61 2.02 26.73
CA GLY A 156 0.25 2.54 26.85
C GLY A 156 -0.82 1.54 26.35
N ALA A 157 -2.01 1.65 26.94
CA ALA A 157 -3.21 0.95 26.47
C ALA A 157 -3.57 1.42 25.05
N ILE A 158 -3.98 0.48 24.19
CA ILE A 158 -4.38 0.78 22.81
C ILE A 158 -5.80 0.29 22.59
N THR A 159 -6.66 1.17 22.11
CA THR A 159 -8.01 0.83 21.63
C THR A 159 -8.14 1.24 20.17
N VAL A 160 -8.41 0.28 19.30
CA VAL A 160 -8.78 0.51 17.90
C VAL A 160 -10.30 0.51 17.80
N ILE A 161 -10.89 1.58 17.29
CA ILE A 161 -12.34 1.68 17.07
C ILE A 161 -12.59 1.62 15.55
N THR A 162 -13.38 0.67 15.08
CA THR A 162 -13.63 0.46 13.65
C THR A 162 -15.08 0.09 13.39
N ARG A 163 -15.66 0.61 12.31
CA ARG A 163 -17.00 0.22 11.85
C ARG A 163 -17.03 -1.13 11.13
N GLU A 164 -15.88 -1.56 10.62
CA GLU A 164 -15.79 -2.82 9.88
C GLU A 164 -15.98 -4.00 10.85
N PRO A 165 -16.73 -5.05 10.44
CA PRO A 165 -17.05 -6.19 11.31
C PRO A 165 -15.87 -7.16 11.50
N ASN A 166 -14.74 -6.90 10.84
CA ASN A 166 -13.56 -7.76 10.81
C ASN A 166 -12.33 -7.06 11.44
N LEU A 167 -11.33 -7.88 11.82
CA LEU A 167 -9.98 -7.39 12.15
C LEU A 167 -9.30 -6.77 10.92
N ILE A 168 -8.13 -6.17 11.11
CA ILE A 168 -7.43 -5.47 10.01
C ILE A 168 -7.02 -6.46 8.91
N ILE A 169 -7.51 -6.23 7.70
CA ILE A 169 -7.30 -7.07 6.52
C ILE A 169 -6.36 -6.45 5.49
N ASP A 170 -5.82 -7.27 4.61
CA ASP A 170 -5.22 -6.85 3.35
C ASP A 170 -6.33 -6.45 2.36
N ARG A 171 -6.72 -5.17 2.41
CA ARG A 171 -7.80 -4.63 1.57
C ARG A 171 -7.48 -4.74 0.07
N THR A 172 -6.21 -4.88 -0.30
CA THR A 172 -5.84 -5.02 -1.72
C THR A 172 -6.34 -6.32 -2.35
N LYS A 173 -6.65 -7.33 -1.53
CA LYS A 173 -7.25 -8.60 -1.96
C LYS A 173 -8.71 -8.47 -2.38
N LEU A 174 -9.41 -7.42 -1.93
CA LEU A 174 -10.83 -7.24 -2.25
C LEU A 174 -11.04 -6.97 -3.74
N SER A 175 -10.20 -6.18 -4.39
CA SER A 175 -10.34 -5.86 -5.82
C SER A 175 -9.55 -6.79 -6.74
N LYS A 176 -8.43 -7.34 -6.27
CA LYS A 176 -7.54 -8.18 -7.10
C LYS A 176 -7.97 -9.64 -7.18
N ALA A 177 -8.66 -10.13 -6.15
CA ALA A 177 -9.06 -11.54 -6.05
C ALA A 177 -10.51 -11.73 -5.54
N LEU A 178 -11.23 -10.64 -5.22
CA LEU A 178 -12.58 -10.68 -4.66
C LEU A 178 -12.70 -11.66 -3.49
N ILE A 179 -11.73 -11.66 -2.56
CA ILE A 179 -11.80 -12.55 -1.39
C ILE A 179 -12.83 -12.00 -0.38
N ALA A 180 -13.92 -12.74 -0.20
CA ALA A 180 -15.04 -12.40 0.70
C ALA A 180 -14.88 -12.92 2.13
N ASP A 181 -13.86 -13.73 2.39
CA ASP A 181 -13.60 -14.29 3.71
C ASP A 181 -12.48 -13.50 4.40
N ALA A 182 -12.85 -12.72 5.42
CA ALA A 182 -11.92 -11.88 6.15
C ALA A 182 -10.80 -12.70 6.81
N ALA A 183 -11.07 -13.92 7.28
CA ALA A 183 -10.09 -14.74 7.98
C ALA A 183 -8.93 -15.16 7.06
N LYS A 184 -9.16 -15.24 5.74
CA LYS A 184 -8.13 -15.57 4.74
C LYS A 184 -7.20 -14.41 4.41
N ILE A 185 -7.58 -13.18 4.76
CA ILE A 185 -6.86 -11.96 4.39
C ILE A 185 -6.61 -11.03 5.56
N GLN A 186 -6.91 -11.43 6.80
CA GLN A 186 -6.52 -10.70 7.99
C GLN A 186 -5.01 -10.75 8.19
N TRP A 187 -4.39 -9.62 8.57
CA TRP A 187 -2.95 -9.57 8.79
C TRP A 187 -2.51 -10.32 10.03
N ARG A 188 -3.38 -10.36 11.04
CA ARG A 188 -3.10 -10.94 12.35
C ARG A 188 -4.33 -11.68 12.87
N PRO A 189 -4.14 -12.85 13.50
CA PRO A 189 -5.21 -13.53 14.21
C PRO A 189 -5.57 -12.79 15.50
N GLU A 190 -6.70 -13.13 16.11
CA GLU A 190 -7.20 -12.47 17.32
C GLU A 190 -6.20 -12.58 18.50
N GLU A 191 -5.52 -13.72 18.61
CA GLU A 191 -4.52 -14.01 19.63
C GLU A 191 -3.38 -12.98 19.63
N TRP A 192 -2.98 -12.50 18.45
CA TRP A 192 -1.93 -11.50 18.33
C TRP A 192 -2.33 -10.17 18.98
N TYR A 193 -3.59 -9.75 18.84
CA TYR A 193 -4.09 -8.52 19.46
C TYR A 193 -4.13 -8.67 20.99
N LYS A 194 -4.53 -9.84 21.50
CA LYS A 194 -4.51 -10.17 22.93
C LYS A 194 -3.08 -10.11 23.48
N GLU A 195 -2.12 -10.75 22.82
CA GLU A 195 -0.70 -10.74 23.22
C GLU A 195 -0.09 -9.33 23.17
N ALA A 196 -0.49 -8.53 22.20
CA ALA A 196 -0.07 -7.14 22.05
C ALA A 196 -0.82 -6.17 22.99
N SER A 197 -1.77 -6.63 23.82
CA SER A 197 -2.64 -5.77 24.63
C SER A 197 -3.30 -4.66 23.79
N ILE A 198 -3.98 -5.04 22.71
CA ILE A 198 -4.75 -4.15 21.85
C ILE A 198 -6.22 -4.56 21.91
N GLU A 199 -7.08 -3.63 22.32
CA GLU A 199 -8.52 -3.80 22.25
C GLU A 199 -9.03 -3.35 20.88
N VAL A 200 -9.96 -4.11 20.29
CA VAL A 200 -10.65 -3.73 19.06
C VAL A 200 -12.14 -3.60 19.37
N ALA A 201 -12.67 -2.38 19.23
CA ALA A 201 -14.08 -2.08 19.39
C ALA A 201 -14.73 -1.92 18.01
N HIS A 202 -15.70 -2.79 17.71
CA HIS A 202 -16.51 -2.70 16.48
C HIS A 202 -17.67 -1.73 16.69
N ASP A 203 -17.47 -0.47 16.35
CA ASP A 203 -18.40 0.64 16.58
C ASP A 203 -18.11 1.81 15.64
N ASP A 204 -19.12 2.65 15.38
CA ASP A 204 -19.00 3.83 14.54
C ASP A 204 -18.66 5.06 15.38
N VAL A 205 -17.55 5.73 15.08
CA VAL A 205 -17.22 7.01 15.73
C VAL A 205 -18.11 8.12 15.18
N THR A 206 -18.77 8.84 16.08
CA THR A 206 -19.71 9.93 15.76
C THR A 206 -19.16 11.31 16.11
N GLY A 207 -18.11 11.40 16.92
CA GLY A 207 -17.48 12.67 17.25
C GLY A 207 -16.21 12.56 18.07
N VAL A 208 -15.46 13.66 18.12
CA VAL A 208 -14.26 13.81 18.95
C VAL A 208 -14.33 15.15 19.68
N ASP A 209 -14.22 15.11 21.00
CA ASP A 209 -14.00 16.29 21.83
C ASP A 209 -12.49 16.42 22.08
N PHE A 210 -11.85 17.36 21.38
CA PHE A 210 -10.40 17.58 21.46
C PHE A 210 -9.98 18.30 22.75
N GLN A 211 -10.88 19.04 23.39
CA GLN A 211 -10.61 19.72 24.66
C GLN A 211 -10.66 18.73 25.82
N LYS A 212 -11.70 17.89 25.87
CA LYS A 212 -11.86 16.82 26.88
C LYS A 212 -11.04 15.57 26.56
N LYS A 213 -10.44 15.49 25.37
CA LYS A 213 -9.69 14.35 24.85
C LYS A 213 -10.48 13.03 24.91
N THR A 214 -11.67 13.04 24.32
CA THR A 214 -12.56 11.87 24.26
C THR A 214 -13.11 11.63 22.85
N VAL A 215 -13.22 10.36 22.47
CA VAL A 215 -13.91 9.91 21.25
C VAL A 215 -15.26 9.32 21.64
N THR A 216 -16.33 9.71 20.94
CA THR A 216 -17.69 9.19 21.16
C THR A 216 -18.11 8.32 19.98
N THR A 217 -18.82 7.24 20.28
CA THR A 217 -19.32 6.30 19.27
C THR A 217 -20.85 6.25 19.22
N GLN A 218 -21.39 5.60 18.17
CA GLN A 218 -22.81 5.45 17.93
C GLN A 218 -23.52 4.69 19.05
N SER A 219 -22.85 3.73 19.70
CA SER A 219 -23.40 3.05 20.88
C SER A 219 -23.50 3.93 22.13
N GLY A 220 -23.02 5.17 22.09
CA GLY A 220 -22.97 6.10 23.23
C GLY A 220 -21.76 5.90 24.15
N LYS A 221 -20.85 4.99 23.82
CA LYS A 221 -19.59 4.82 24.56
C LYS A 221 -18.66 6.02 24.34
N SER A 222 -17.83 6.29 25.36
CA SER A 222 -16.83 7.35 25.34
C SER A 222 -15.45 6.78 25.68
N TYR A 223 -14.46 7.10 24.85
CA TYR A 223 -13.10 6.59 24.95
C TYR A 223 -12.13 7.75 25.20
N PRO A 224 -11.62 7.92 26.45
CA PRO A 224 -10.63 8.94 26.75
C PRO A 224 -9.27 8.57 26.18
N TYR A 225 -8.52 9.56 25.70
CA TYR A 225 -7.20 9.36 25.12
C TYR A 225 -6.14 10.31 25.69
N THR A 226 -4.90 9.86 25.71
CA THR A 226 -3.71 10.73 25.80
C THR A 226 -3.16 11.04 24.42
N LYS A 227 -3.24 10.07 23.50
CA LYS A 227 -2.91 10.22 22.07
C LYS A 227 -4.05 9.69 21.21
N LEU A 228 -4.35 10.38 20.11
CA LEU A 228 -5.40 10.02 19.16
C LEU A 228 -4.82 9.91 17.75
N VAL A 229 -5.14 8.82 17.05
CA VAL A 229 -4.83 8.67 15.64
C VAL A 229 -6.12 8.52 14.84
N LEU A 230 -6.36 9.44 13.92
CA LEU A 230 -7.45 9.42 12.95
C LEU A 230 -6.97 8.69 11.68
N ALA A 231 -7.58 7.56 11.39
CA ALA A 231 -7.17 6.64 10.31
C ALA A 231 -8.38 6.02 9.58
N THR A 232 -9.45 6.81 9.40
CA THR A 232 -10.75 6.33 8.89
C THR A 232 -10.78 6.04 7.39
N GLY A 233 -9.73 6.40 6.65
CA GLY A 233 -9.60 6.09 5.22
C GLY A 233 -10.64 6.81 4.35
N GLY A 234 -11.03 6.19 3.23
CA GLY A 234 -11.99 6.75 2.28
C GLY A 234 -13.35 6.04 2.25
N VAL A 235 -14.38 6.81 1.90
CA VAL A 235 -15.73 6.34 1.55
C VAL A 235 -15.86 6.35 0.01
N PRO A 236 -16.24 5.23 -0.64
CA PRO A 236 -16.55 5.22 -2.07
C PRO A 236 -17.63 6.24 -2.43
N ARG A 237 -17.43 6.95 -3.55
CA ARG A 237 -18.45 7.83 -4.11
C ARG A 237 -19.52 7.00 -4.81
N THR A 238 -20.76 7.47 -4.71
CA THR A 238 -21.89 6.97 -5.51
C THR A 238 -22.23 7.99 -6.59
N LEU A 239 -22.99 7.56 -7.60
CA LEU A 239 -23.45 8.43 -8.67
C LEU A 239 -24.75 9.13 -8.29
N PRO A 240 -24.82 10.47 -8.32
CA PRO A 240 -26.05 11.22 -8.06
C PRO A 240 -26.90 11.30 -9.34
N LEU A 241 -27.16 10.17 -9.98
CA LEU A 241 -27.91 10.03 -11.23
C LEU A 241 -29.10 9.09 -11.02
N GLU A 242 -30.13 9.22 -11.85
CA GLU A 242 -31.38 8.44 -11.78
C GLU A 242 -31.08 6.92 -11.77
N GLY A 243 -31.75 6.18 -10.88
CA GLY A 243 -31.67 4.73 -10.76
C GLY A 243 -30.46 4.20 -9.99
N PHE A 244 -29.35 4.95 -9.89
CA PHE A 244 -28.13 4.46 -9.23
C PHE A 244 -28.23 4.34 -7.70
N LYS A 245 -29.18 5.05 -7.08
CA LYS A 245 -29.45 4.96 -5.64
C LYS A 245 -30.69 4.14 -5.32
N ASP A 246 -31.55 3.95 -6.31
CA ASP A 246 -32.90 3.42 -6.14
C ASP A 246 -32.96 1.92 -6.47
N LEU A 247 -32.07 1.44 -7.34
CA LEU A 247 -32.04 0.06 -7.82
C LEU A 247 -31.00 -0.78 -7.08
N GLY A 248 -31.37 -2.01 -6.78
CA GLY A 248 -30.45 -3.05 -6.32
C GLY A 248 -29.52 -3.57 -7.42
N ASN A 249 -28.59 -4.44 -7.04
CA ASN A 249 -27.49 -4.93 -7.90
C ASN A 249 -26.53 -3.83 -8.40
N ILE A 250 -26.46 -2.71 -7.68
CA ILE A 250 -25.50 -1.64 -7.91
C ILE A 250 -24.59 -1.57 -6.68
N PHE A 251 -23.31 -1.81 -6.89
CA PHE A 251 -22.35 -2.01 -5.80
C PHE A 251 -21.22 -0.99 -5.85
N VAL A 252 -20.70 -0.66 -4.67
CA VAL A 252 -19.35 -0.12 -4.51
C VAL A 252 -18.43 -1.25 -4.06
N LEU A 253 -17.13 -0.99 -3.97
CA LEU A 253 -16.19 -1.95 -3.41
C LEU A 253 -15.23 -1.27 -2.42
N ARG A 254 -15.37 -1.60 -1.13
CA ARG A 254 -14.43 -1.16 -0.08
C ARG A 254 -14.23 -2.19 1.02
N THR A 255 -15.26 -2.95 1.37
CA THR A 255 -15.33 -3.79 2.56
C THR A 255 -15.65 -5.24 2.23
N ILE A 256 -15.50 -6.14 3.22
CA ILE A 256 -15.87 -7.55 3.07
C ILE A 256 -17.35 -7.73 2.70
N PRO A 257 -18.31 -7.06 3.37
CA PRO A 257 -19.71 -7.09 2.97
C PRO A 257 -19.95 -6.71 1.50
N ASP A 258 -19.21 -5.74 0.95
CA ASP A 258 -19.35 -5.36 -0.46
C ASP A 258 -18.99 -6.53 -1.38
N VAL A 259 -17.88 -7.22 -1.11
CA VAL A 259 -17.45 -8.39 -1.89
C VAL A 259 -18.43 -9.55 -1.77
N GLN A 260 -18.97 -9.78 -0.57
CA GLN A 260 -20.00 -10.80 -0.34
C GLN A 260 -21.27 -10.50 -1.13
N ALA A 261 -21.71 -9.24 -1.14
CA ALA A 261 -22.88 -8.82 -1.90
C ALA A 261 -22.67 -8.94 -3.42
N ILE A 262 -21.47 -8.60 -3.92
CA ILE A 262 -21.09 -8.81 -5.33
C ILE A 262 -21.13 -10.30 -5.68
N HIS A 263 -20.54 -11.18 -4.87
CA HIS A 263 -20.58 -12.64 -5.11
C HIS A 263 -22.00 -13.18 -5.07
N GLN A 264 -22.82 -12.74 -4.13
CA GLN A 264 -24.21 -13.15 -4.05
C GLN A 264 -24.99 -12.73 -5.30
N ALA A 265 -24.77 -11.51 -5.79
CA ALA A 265 -25.40 -11.01 -7.01
C ALA A 265 -24.90 -11.72 -8.28
N LEU A 266 -23.64 -12.16 -8.30
CA LEU A 266 -23.08 -12.99 -9.37
C LEU A 266 -23.63 -14.43 -9.32
N GLY A 267 -23.78 -15.03 -8.15
CA GLY A 267 -24.23 -16.41 -7.99
C GLY A 267 -23.34 -17.42 -8.74
N GLU A 268 -23.89 -18.59 -9.03
CA GLU A 268 -23.15 -19.66 -9.75
C GLU A 268 -23.24 -19.54 -11.28
N GLN A 269 -24.12 -18.68 -11.79
CA GLN A 269 -24.33 -18.48 -13.22
C GLN A 269 -23.18 -17.69 -13.83
N LYS A 270 -22.65 -18.21 -14.93
CA LYS A 270 -21.63 -17.54 -15.75
C LYS A 270 -22.26 -16.65 -16.81
N ASN A 271 -21.43 -15.82 -17.45
CA ASN A 271 -21.79 -14.90 -18.52
C ASN A 271 -22.79 -13.81 -18.10
N LYS A 272 -22.77 -13.38 -16.83
CA LYS A 272 -23.54 -12.21 -16.41
C LYS A 272 -22.97 -10.96 -17.06
N LYS A 273 -23.85 -10.02 -17.37
CA LYS A 273 -23.48 -8.71 -17.93
C LYS A 273 -23.14 -7.78 -16.78
N VAL A 274 -21.85 -7.53 -16.61
CA VAL A 274 -21.32 -6.66 -15.55
C VAL A 274 -20.87 -5.34 -16.16
N VAL A 275 -21.49 -4.24 -15.73
CA VAL A 275 -21.05 -2.89 -16.11
C VAL A 275 -20.25 -2.29 -14.96
N VAL A 276 -18.99 -1.98 -15.20
CA VAL A 276 -18.14 -1.26 -14.24
C VAL A 276 -18.07 0.20 -14.67
N ILE A 277 -18.44 1.13 -13.80
CA ILE A 277 -18.37 2.56 -14.08
C ILE A 277 -17.15 3.14 -13.38
N GLY A 278 -16.16 3.56 -14.18
CA GLY A 278 -14.87 4.08 -13.74
C GLY A 278 -13.70 3.24 -14.28
N SER A 279 -12.84 3.89 -15.07
CA SER A 279 -11.66 3.30 -15.73
C SER A 279 -10.36 3.58 -14.95
N SER A 280 -10.44 3.55 -13.61
CA SER A 280 -9.29 3.68 -12.69
C SER A 280 -8.96 2.35 -12.01
N PHE A 281 -7.96 2.31 -11.12
CA PHE A 281 -7.40 1.09 -10.54
C PHE A 281 -8.44 0.08 -10.05
N ILE A 282 -9.34 0.48 -9.14
CA ILE A 282 -10.31 -0.46 -8.56
C ILE A 282 -11.27 -1.00 -9.63
N GLY A 283 -11.81 -0.12 -10.48
CA GLY A 283 -12.71 -0.53 -11.55
C GLY A 283 -12.04 -1.49 -12.55
N MET A 284 -10.79 -1.21 -12.91
CA MET A 284 -9.99 -2.07 -13.78
C MET A 284 -9.63 -3.41 -13.13
N GLU A 285 -9.21 -3.41 -11.85
CA GLU A 285 -8.90 -4.64 -11.12
C GLU A 285 -10.11 -5.57 -11.01
N VAL A 286 -11.27 -5.02 -10.63
CA VAL A 286 -12.51 -5.77 -10.55
C VAL A 286 -12.96 -6.27 -11.91
N GLY A 287 -12.92 -5.40 -12.93
CA GLY A 287 -13.29 -5.79 -14.29
C GLY A 287 -12.41 -6.93 -14.81
N ASN A 288 -11.09 -6.83 -14.60
CA ASN A 288 -10.14 -7.89 -14.95
C ASN A 288 -10.41 -9.20 -14.18
N CYS A 289 -10.73 -9.11 -12.88
CA CYS A 289 -11.04 -10.27 -12.05
C CYS A 289 -12.30 -11.02 -12.53
N LEU A 290 -13.31 -10.29 -13.00
CA LEU A 290 -14.61 -10.85 -13.40
C LEU A 290 -14.68 -11.31 -14.86
N ALA A 291 -13.82 -10.76 -15.74
CA ALA A 291 -13.90 -10.97 -17.19
C ALA A 291 -13.71 -12.43 -17.63
N LYS A 292 -13.06 -13.26 -16.81
CA LYS A 292 -12.87 -14.69 -17.11
C LYS A 292 -14.18 -15.48 -17.15
N GLU A 293 -15.18 -15.05 -16.38
CA GLU A 293 -16.44 -15.80 -16.22
C GLU A 293 -17.68 -15.00 -16.63
N ASN A 294 -17.53 -13.72 -16.96
CA ASN A 294 -18.64 -12.78 -17.18
C ASN A 294 -18.39 -11.86 -18.38
N ASP A 295 -19.47 -11.30 -18.93
CA ASP A 295 -19.40 -10.26 -19.96
C ASP A 295 -19.22 -8.89 -19.28
N VAL A 296 -17.97 -8.44 -19.20
CA VAL A 296 -17.59 -7.23 -18.48
C VAL A 296 -17.41 -6.06 -19.44
N THR A 297 -18.11 -4.96 -19.19
CA THR A 297 -17.88 -3.67 -19.86
C THR A 297 -17.46 -2.61 -18.85
N ILE A 298 -16.29 -2.00 -19.05
CA ILE A 298 -15.82 -0.85 -18.27
C ILE A 298 -16.17 0.44 -19.01
N VAL A 299 -16.85 1.36 -18.33
CA VAL A 299 -17.22 2.69 -18.84
C VAL A 299 -16.30 3.74 -18.20
N GLY A 300 -15.74 4.64 -19.02
CA GLY A 300 -14.87 5.72 -18.57
C GLY A 300 -15.09 7.01 -19.36
N MET A 301 -14.90 8.15 -18.70
CA MET A 301 -15.06 9.47 -19.33
C MET A 301 -13.80 9.89 -20.10
N GLU A 302 -12.66 9.34 -19.72
CA GLU A 302 -11.35 9.58 -20.33
C GLU A 302 -11.22 8.88 -21.68
N LYS A 303 -10.26 9.32 -22.50
CA LYS A 303 -9.96 8.70 -23.81
C LYS A 303 -9.25 7.36 -23.66
N ALA A 304 -8.45 7.22 -22.60
CA ALA A 304 -7.78 6.00 -22.19
C ALA A 304 -7.96 5.78 -20.67
N PRO A 305 -7.91 4.53 -20.17
CA PRO A 305 -7.97 4.28 -18.74
C PRO A 305 -6.85 5.00 -17.99
N MET A 306 -7.18 5.57 -16.83
CA MET A 306 -6.24 6.31 -15.98
C MET A 306 -5.47 7.47 -16.66
N GLU A 307 -6.01 8.05 -17.74
CA GLU A 307 -5.37 9.14 -18.49
C GLU A 307 -4.84 10.27 -17.59
N ARG A 308 -5.63 10.69 -16.59
CA ARG A 308 -5.25 11.76 -15.66
C ARG A 308 -4.06 11.42 -14.75
N VAL A 309 -3.88 10.14 -14.42
CA VAL A 309 -2.87 9.68 -13.45
C VAL A 309 -1.61 9.18 -14.17
N MET A 310 -1.81 8.43 -15.26
CA MET A 310 -0.76 7.67 -15.96
C MET A 310 -0.48 8.20 -17.38
N GLY A 311 -1.29 9.12 -17.89
CA GLY A 311 -1.21 9.56 -19.28
C GLY A 311 -1.82 8.55 -20.26
N GLU A 312 -2.19 9.05 -21.45
CA GLU A 312 -2.87 8.24 -22.46
C GLU A 312 -2.03 7.03 -22.90
N GLN A 313 -0.74 7.22 -23.19
CA GLN A 313 0.13 6.15 -23.70
C GLN A 313 0.18 4.93 -22.77
N VAL A 314 0.38 5.16 -21.48
CA VAL A 314 0.42 4.08 -20.47
C VAL A 314 -0.98 3.50 -20.24
N GLY A 315 -2.01 4.34 -20.23
CA GLY A 315 -3.41 3.92 -20.14
C GLY A 315 -3.81 2.93 -21.23
N ARG A 316 -3.37 3.15 -22.48
CA ARG A 316 -3.62 2.25 -23.62
C ARG A 316 -2.97 0.87 -23.46
N ILE A 317 -1.81 0.78 -22.82
CA ILE A 317 -1.17 -0.51 -22.52
C ILE A 317 -2.08 -1.31 -21.57
N PHE A 318 -2.58 -0.67 -20.51
CA PHE A 318 -3.49 -1.32 -19.57
C PHE A 318 -4.82 -1.71 -20.21
N GLN A 319 -5.37 -0.83 -21.07
CA GLN A 319 -6.55 -1.14 -21.86
C GLN A 319 -6.34 -2.44 -22.67
N GLY A 320 -5.26 -2.51 -23.45
CA GLY A 320 -4.96 -3.68 -24.28
C GLY A 320 -4.74 -4.96 -23.46
N ASN A 321 -4.11 -4.86 -22.28
CA ASN A 321 -3.95 -6.00 -21.37
C ASN A 321 -5.30 -6.54 -20.88
N LEU A 322 -6.25 -5.67 -20.55
CA LEU A 322 -7.57 -6.06 -20.07
C LEU A 322 -8.47 -6.56 -21.22
N GLU A 323 -8.37 -5.97 -22.40
CA GLU A 323 -9.07 -6.44 -23.60
C GLU A 323 -8.63 -7.87 -23.97
N LYS A 324 -7.33 -8.18 -23.88
CA LYS A 324 -6.82 -9.55 -24.00
C LYS A 324 -7.39 -10.51 -22.95
N ALA A 325 -7.77 -10.00 -21.78
CA ALA A 325 -8.43 -10.76 -20.71
C ALA A 325 -9.96 -10.86 -20.87
N GLY A 326 -10.53 -10.29 -21.93
CA GLY A 326 -11.97 -10.37 -22.25
C GLY A 326 -12.80 -9.14 -21.83
N VAL A 327 -12.17 -8.10 -21.27
CA VAL A 327 -12.87 -6.87 -20.88
C VAL A 327 -13.22 -6.04 -22.12
N LYS A 328 -14.44 -5.49 -22.17
CA LYS A 328 -14.85 -4.49 -23.16
C LYS A 328 -14.74 -3.09 -22.57
N PHE A 329 -14.39 -2.10 -23.39
CA PHE A 329 -14.30 -0.71 -22.96
C PHE A 329 -15.30 0.18 -23.70
N LYS A 330 -15.91 1.11 -22.95
CA LYS A 330 -16.67 2.25 -23.45
C LYS A 330 -16.08 3.53 -22.86
N LEU A 331 -15.08 4.06 -23.57
CA LEU A 331 -14.31 5.24 -23.18
C LEU A 331 -14.86 6.50 -23.85
N SER A 332 -14.43 7.67 -23.39
CA SER A 332 -15.01 8.97 -23.79
C SER A 332 -16.53 8.99 -23.63
N ALA A 333 -17.04 8.24 -22.66
CA ALA A 333 -18.45 7.99 -22.46
C ALA A 333 -18.90 8.53 -21.09
N SER A 334 -20.06 9.17 -21.08
CA SER A 334 -20.69 9.65 -19.86
C SER A 334 -21.95 8.84 -19.58
N VAL A 335 -22.08 8.37 -18.35
CA VAL A 335 -23.30 7.71 -17.87
C VAL A 335 -24.40 8.75 -17.69
N ASP A 336 -25.63 8.37 -18.06
CA ASP A 336 -26.83 9.19 -17.91
C ASP A 336 -27.70 8.69 -16.74
N LYS A 337 -28.14 7.43 -16.80
CA LYS A 337 -29.00 6.80 -15.78
C LYS A 337 -28.91 5.28 -15.79
N ALA A 338 -29.44 4.65 -14.75
CA ALA A 338 -29.71 3.22 -14.71
C ALA A 338 -31.22 2.97 -14.79
N THR A 339 -31.65 1.93 -15.50
CA THR A 339 -33.06 1.54 -15.59
C THR A 339 -33.31 0.15 -15.02
N PRO A 340 -34.53 -0.11 -14.51
CA PRO A 340 -34.89 -1.40 -13.92
C PRO A 340 -34.76 -2.59 -14.88
N SER A 341 -34.58 -3.79 -14.31
CA SER A 341 -34.70 -5.05 -15.05
C SER A 341 -36.15 -5.33 -15.43
N SER A 342 -36.33 -5.95 -16.60
CA SER A 342 -37.65 -6.42 -17.06
C SER A 342 -38.17 -7.62 -16.25
N THR A 343 -37.31 -8.34 -15.53
CA THR A 343 -37.69 -9.50 -14.72
C THR A 343 -37.81 -9.18 -13.22
N ASP A 344 -37.20 -8.09 -12.76
CA ASP A 344 -37.26 -7.60 -11.38
C ASP A 344 -37.04 -6.09 -11.36
N SER A 345 -38.14 -5.33 -11.23
CA SER A 345 -38.09 -3.87 -11.30
C SER A 345 -37.36 -3.21 -10.11
N SER A 346 -37.00 -3.97 -9.09
CA SER A 346 -36.18 -3.48 -7.97
C SER A 346 -34.68 -3.50 -8.27
N LYS A 347 -34.23 -4.15 -9.34
CA LYS A 347 -32.81 -4.31 -9.70
C LYS A 347 -32.48 -3.60 -11.00
N VAL A 348 -31.20 -3.27 -11.19
CA VAL A 348 -30.71 -2.77 -12.47
C VAL A 348 -30.91 -3.79 -13.59
N GLY A 349 -31.30 -3.30 -14.76
CA GLY A 349 -31.38 -4.07 -16.02
C GLY A 349 -30.54 -3.47 -17.15
N ALA A 350 -30.26 -2.16 -17.09
CA ALA A 350 -29.38 -1.50 -18.05
C ALA A 350 -28.78 -0.19 -17.51
N VAL A 351 -27.63 0.18 -18.06
CA VAL A 351 -26.99 1.49 -17.91
C VAL A 351 -27.10 2.25 -19.23
N HIS A 352 -27.62 3.46 -19.17
CA HIS A 352 -27.77 4.36 -20.33
C HIS A 352 -26.61 5.35 -20.34
N LEU A 353 -26.02 5.54 -21.51
CA LEU A 353 -24.99 6.55 -21.76
C LEU A 353 -25.62 7.76 -22.44
N LYS A 354 -25.00 8.93 -22.26
CA LYS A 354 -25.50 10.20 -22.81
C LYS A 354 -25.51 10.27 -24.35
N ASP A 355 -24.78 9.37 -25.01
CA ASP A 355 -24.77 9.26 -26.48
C ASP A 355 -25.92 8.40 -27.03
N GLY A 356 -26.80 7.89 -26.16
CA GLY A 356 -27.92 7.01 -26.51
C GLY A 356 -27.58 5.52 -26.48
N THR A 357 -26.32 5.14 -26.22
CA THR A 357 -25.94 3.74 -26.04
C THR A 357 -26.60 3.17 -24.78
N VAL A 358 -27.17 1.98 -24.91
CA VAL A 358 -27.74 1.22 -23.79
C VAL A 358 -26.90 -0.04 -23.55
N LEU A 359 -26.39 -0.19 -22.34
CA LEU A 359 -25.62 -1.36 -21.89
C LEU A 359 -26.51 -2.22 -20.99
N PRO A 360 -26.99 -3.39 -21.43
CA PRO A 360 -27.72 -4.29 -20.55
C PRO A 360 -26.81 -4.76 -19.40
N ALA A 361 -27.34 -4.81 -18.19
CA ALA A 361 -26.57 -5.07 -16.98
C ALA A 361 -27.38 -5.93 -16.00
N ASP A 362 -26.81 -7.05 -15.57
CA ASP A 362 -27.30 -7.83 -14.42
C ASP A 362 -26.73 -7.28 -13.10
N LEU A 363 -25.60 -6.58 -13.20
CA LEU A 363 -24.81 -6.04 -12.11
C LEU A 363 -24.12 -4.75 -12.55
N VAL A 364 -24.06 -3.76 -11.66
CA VAL A 364 -23.21 -2.57 -11.83
C VAL A 364 -22.24 -2.43 -10.67
N ILE A 365 -20.98 -2.07 -10.98
CA ILE A 365 -19.96 -1.76 -9.97
C ILE A 365 -19.45 -0.34 -10.17
N LEU A 366 -19.52 0.48 -9.13
CA LEU A 366 -19.12 1.89 -9.13
C LEU A 366 -17.68 2.03 -8.62
N GLY A 367 -16.78 2.36 -9.54
CA GLY A 367 -15.37 2.70 -9.31
C GLY A 367 -15.09 4.19 -9.54
N VAL A 368 -15.98 5.08 -9.08
CA VAL A 368 -15.99 6.51 -9.40
C VAL A 368 -15.24 7.39 -8.39
N GLY A 369 -14.23 6.82 -7.75
CA GLY A 369 -13.38 7.49 -6.76
C GLY A 369 -13.91 7.41 -5.32
N VAL A 370 -13.15 7.98 -4.40
CA VAL A 370 -13.47 8.02 -2.96
C VAL A 370 -13.45 9.47 -2.45
N ARG A 371 -13.90 9.65 -1.21
CA ARG A 371 -13.71 10.88 -0.43
C ARG A 371 -13.18 10.52 0.96
N PRO A 372 -12.44 11.41 1.65
CA PRO A 372 -12.08 11.24 3.05
C PRO A 372 -13.29 10.92 3.93
N ALA A 373 -13.14 9.95 4.84
CA ALA A 373 -14.15 9.53 5.80
C ALA A 373 -14.09 10.39 7.08
N THR A 374 -14.36 11.68 6.95
CA THR A 374 -14.17 12.71 8.00
C THR A 374 -15.46 13.37 8.46
N ASP A 375 -16.62 12.86 8.05
CA ASP A 375 -17.95 13.45 8.33
C ASP A 375 -18.20 13.71 9.83
N PHE A 376 -17.69 12.84 10.71
CA PHE A 376 -17.80 12.96 12.16
C PHE A 376 -17.02 14.15 12.77
N LEU A 377 -16.21 14.84 11.97
CA LEU A 377 -15.48 16.05 12.34
C LEU A 377 -16.08 17.32 11.71
N GLN A 378 -17.09 17.19 10.86
CA GLN A 378 -17.70 18.33 10.19
C GLN A 378 -18.29 19.30 11.22
N GLY A 379 -17.90 20.57 11.13
CA GLY A 379 -18.33 21.62 12.07
C GLY A 379 -17.61 21.60 13.42
N ASN A 380 -16.60 20.74 13.63
CA ASN A 380 -15.79 20.78 14.85
C ASN A 380 -14.90 22.03 14.85
N PRO A 381 -14.95 22.90 15.89
CA PRO A 381 -14.20 24.16 15.89
C PRO A 381 -12.68 23.99 16.06
N SER A 382 -12.20 22.79 16.44
CA SER A 382 -10.77 22.55 16.71
C SER A 382 -10.01 22.02 15.49
N VAL A 383 -10.70 21.63 14.42
CA VAL A 383 -10.09 21.08 13.20
C VAL A 383 -10.72 21.73 11.99
N THR A 384 -9.89 22.13 11.03
CA THR A 384 -10.34 22.59 9.71
C THR A 384 -10.18 21.45 8.71
N LEU A 385 -11.25 21.09 8.02
CA LEU A 385 -11.20 20.16 6.90
C LEU A 385 -10.82 20.94 5.63
N GLU A 386 -9.94 20.36 4.82
CA GLU A 386 -9.62 20.87 3.49
C GLU A 386 -10.84 20.78 2.56
N GLN A 387 -10.78 21.42 1.39
CA GLN A 387 -11.90 21.47 0.44
C GLN A 387 -12.41 20.07 0.03
N ASP A 388 -11.51 19.10 -0.04
CA ASP A 388 -11.85 17.72 -0.39
C ASP A 388 -12.31 16.87 0.82
N GLY A 389 -12.35 17.46 2.02
CA GLY A 389 -12.72 16.84 3.28
C GLY A 389 -11.54 16.24 4.06
N SER A 390 -10.31 16.35 3.57
CA SER A 390 -9.13 15.80 4.26
C SER A 390 -8.66 16.67 5.43
N ILE A 391 -7.71 16.16 6.21
CA ILE A 391 -7.11 16.82 7.37
C ILE A 391 -5.65 17.10 7.03
N LYS A 392 -5.26 18.38 7.12
CA LYS A 392 -3.86 18.80 6.95
C LYS A 392 -3.01 18.38 8.15
N THR A 393 -1.79 17.92 7.89
CA THR A 393 -0.84 17.49 8.93
C THR A 393 0.53 18.13 8.78
N ASN A 394 1.41 17.98 9.78
CA ASN A 394 2.83 18.30 9.64
C ASN A 394 3.66 17.07 9.18
N GLU A 395 4.99 17.21 9.14
CA GLU A 395 5.95 16.15 8.77
C GLU A 395 5.88 14.87 9.62
N HIS A 396 5.28 14.96 10.81
CA HIS A 396 5.07 13.83 11.72
C HIS A 396 3.63 13.31 11.69
N PHE A 397 2.82 13.76 10.72
CA PHE A 397 1.39 13.49 10.61
C PHE A 397 0.55 14.03 11.79
N ALA A 398 1.12 14.89 12.63
CA ALA A 398 0.36 15.54 13.70
C ALA A 398 -0.55 16.63 13.10
N VAL A 399 -1.76 16.75 13.67
CA VAL A 399 -2.73 17.76 13.28
C VAL A 399 -2.35 19.08 13.96
N PRO A 400 -2.04 20.15 13.19
CA PRO A 400 -1.64 21.43 13.76
C PRO A 400 -2.69 21.99 14.74
N GLY A 401 -2.24 22.58 15.84
CA GLY A 401 -3.12 23.19 16.85
C GLY A 401 -3.66 22.22 17.91
N LEU A 402 -3.32 20.93 17.85
CA LEU A 402 -3.78 19.91 18.80
C LEU A 402 -2.66 19.32 19.66
N ASN A 403 -1.71 20.17 20.07
CA ASN A 403 -0.62 19.86 21.04
C ASN A 403 0.21 18.60 20.72
N ASP A 404 0.34 18.23 19.44
CA ASP A 404 1.00 16.99 19.01
C ASP A 404 0.44 15.71 19.69
N ASP A 405 -0.82 15.78 20.13
CA ASP A 405 -1.55 14.66 20.74
C ASP A 405 -2.46 13.95 19.73
N VAL A 406 -2.76 14.60 18.61
CA VAL A 406 -3.67 14.11 17.58
C VAL A 406 -2.95 14.00 16.24
N PHE A 407 -3.09 12.86 15.59
CA PHE A 407 -2.49 12.55 14.31
C PHE A 407 -3.56 12.16 13.29
N ALA A 408 -3.32 12.41 12.00
CA ALA A 408 -4.17 11.92 10.91
C ALA A 408 -3.31 11.21 9.85
N ILE A 409 -3.72 10.00 9.43
CA ILE A 409 -2.93 9.17 8.51
C ILE A 409 -3.81 8.49 7.44
N GLY A 410 -3.16 8.08 6.35
CA GLY A 410 -3.81 7.39 5.23
C GLY A 410 -4.67 8.32 4.39
N ASP A 411 -5.74 7.78 3.79
CA ASP A 411 -6.54 8.47 2.75
C ASP A 411 -7.18 9.79 3.23
N ILE A 412 -7.25 10.05 4.54
CA ILE A 412 -7.78 11.29 5.12
C ILE A 412 -6.73 12.38 5.32
N ALA A 413 -5.45 12.08 5.18
CA ALA A 413 -4.37 13.00 5.54
C ALA A 413 -3.78 13.70 4.32
N THR A 414 -3.73 15.02 4.38
CA THR A 414 -3.00 15.87 3.44
C THR A 414 -1.68 16.28 4.09
N TYR A 415 -0.59 15.66 3.65
CA TYR A 415 0.74 15.76 4.27
C TYR A 415 1.72 16.51 3.34
N PRO A 416 2.75 17.18 3.89
CA PRO A 416 3.77 17.85 3.09
C PRO A 416 4.72 16.83 2.42
N TYR A 417 4.69 16.75 1.09
CA TYR A 417 5.58 15.89 0.30
C TYR A 417 6.82 16.66 -0.17
N HIS A 418 8.01 16.09 0.05
CA HIS A 418 9.31 16.71 -0.30
C HIS A 418 10.08 15.98 -1.42
N GLY A 419 9.46 15.02 -2.12
CA GLY A 419 10.15 14.32 -3.21
C GLY A 419 10.33 15.17 -4.47
N PRO A 420 10.87 14.58 -5.55
CA PRO A 420 11.14 15.33 -6.78
C PRO A 420 9.87 16.01 -7.34
N GLY A 421 10.02 17.24 -7.83
CA GLY A 421 8.92 18.05 -8.35
C GLY A 421 8.07 18.76 -7.30
N ALA A 422 8.33 18.55 -6.01
CA ALA A 422 7.71 19.29 -4.92
C ALA A 422 8.57 20.45 -4.42
N ASP A 423 7.95 21.41 -3.72
CA ASP A 423 8.66 22.46 -2.99
C ASP A 423 9.56 21.82 -1.93
N GLN A 424 10.88 22.02 -2.04
CA GLN A 424 11.85 21.35 -1.18
C GLN A 424 11.91 21.94 0.23
N ASP A 425 11.54 23.21 0.39
CA ASP A 425 11.64 23.93 1.66
C ASP A 425 10.39 23.73 2.50
N LYS A 426 9.22 23.88 1.88
CA LYS A 426 7.91 23.84 2.56
C LYS A 426 7.14 22.54 2.35
N GLY A 427 7.56 21.73 1.39
CA GLY A 427 6.79 20.58 0.93
C GLY A 427 5.59 21.00 0.11
N THR A 428 5.15 20.11 -0.78
CA THR A 428 3.86 20.27 -1.47
C THR A 428 2.81 19.42 -0.76
N TYR A 429 1.80 20.06 -0.19
CA TYR A 429 0.72 19.37 0.51
C TYR A 429 -0.03 18.44 -0.45
N THR A 430 0.01 17.15 -0.15
CA THR A 430 -0.50 16.09 -1.01
C THR A 430 -1.31 15.09 -0.20
N ARG A 431 -2.42 14.63 -0.78
CA ARG A 431 -3.17 13.49 -0.28
C ARG A 431 -2.92 12.28 -1.17
N ILE A 432 -2.43 11.19 -0.58
CA ILE A 432 -2.06 9.99 -1.33
C ILE A 432 -2.85 8.80 -0.80
N GLU A 433 -3.72 8.27 -1.66
CA GLU A 433 -4.62 7.16 -1.36
C GLU A 433 -3.97 5.82 -1.74
N HIS A 434 -3.09 5.30 -0.89
CA HIS A 434 -2.52 4.00 -1.15
C HIS A 434 -2.20 3.21 0.12
N TRP A 435 -2.37 1.88 0.03
CA TRP A 435 -2.18 0.95 1.13
C TRP A 435 -0.79 1.05 1.78
N ASN A 436 0.27 1.03 0.98
CA ASN A 436 1.67 1.16 1.45
C ASN A 436 1.89 2.49 2.18
N VAL A 437 1.39 3.57 1.59
CA VAL A 437 1.58 4.94 2.08
C VAL A 437 0.90 5.12 3.43
N ALA A 438 -0.34 4.65 3.55
CA ALA A 438 -1.07 4.66 4.81
C ALA A 438 -0.32 3.87 5.90
N GLN A 439 0.16 2.66 5.59
CA GLN A 439 0.89 1.84 6.56
C GLN A 439 2.18 2.50 7.03
N ASN A 440 2.97 3.06 6.10
CA ASN A 440 4.21 3.77 6.43
C ASN A 440 3.95 5.07 7.21
N ALA A 441 2.88 5.80 6.90
CA ALA A 441 2.42 6.92 7.73
C ALA A 441 2.10 6.47 9.17
N GLY A 442 1.43 5.33 9.32
CA GLY A 442 1.17 4.73 10.63
C GLY A 442 2.44 4.37 11.41
N ARG A 443 3.44 3.78 10.74
CA ARG A 443 4.76 3.51 11.34
C ARG A 443 5.47 4.80 11.76
N GLY A 444 5.36 5.85 10.94
CA GLY A 444 5.87 7.20 11.25
C GLY A 444 5.21 7.81 12.50
N VAL A 445 3.88 7.71 12.61
CA VAL A 445 3.13 8.18 13.78
C VAL A 445 3.47 7.37 15.03
N ALA A 446 3.63 6.06 14.94
CA ALA A 446 4.10 5.26 16.07
C ALA A 446 5.44 5.78 16.60
N ARG A 447 6.38 6.13 15.70
CA ARG A 447 7.67 6.70 16.06
C ARG A 447 7.50 8.08 16.72
N ALA A 448 6.64 8.93 16.18
CA ALA A 448 6.34 10.25 16.75
C ALA A 448 5.74 10.14 18.16
N ILE A 449 4.83 9.20 18.41
CA ILE A 449 4.22 8.98 19.72
C ILE A 449 5.27 8.53 20.75
N VAL A 450 6.08 7.53 20.41
CA VAL A 450 7.13 7.00 21.30
C VAL A 450 8.16 8.07 21.67
N HIS A 451 8.43 9.01 20.76
CA HIS A 451 9.38 10.10 20.96
C HIS A 451 8.68 11.44 21.25
N SER A 452 7.45 11.43 21.74
CA SER A 452 6.66 12.66 21.91
C SER A 452 7.34 13.70 22.81
N GLY A 453 8.12 13.28 23.81
CA GLY A 453 8.92 14.17 24.66
C GLY A 453 10.12 14.85 23.96
N SER A 454 10.49 14.40 22.75
CA SER A 454 11.59 14.93 21.95
C SER A 454 11.21 15.14 20.47
N LEU A 455 9.91 15.26 20.17
CA LEU A 455 9.37 15.29 18.81
C LEU A 455 10.00 16.38 17.94
N GLN A 456 10.29 17.55 18.51
CA GLN A 456 10.91 18.67 17.80
C GLN A 456 12.34 18.39 17.33
N SER A 457 13.05 17.46 17.98
CA SER A 457 14.39 17.00 17.58
C SER A 457 14.35 15.78 16.66
N LEU A 458 13.17 15.19 16.48
CA LEU A 458 12.98 13.99 15.71
C LEU A 458 12.99 14.33 14.22
N LYS A 459 14.03 13.91 13.48
CA LYS A 459 14.02 14.10 12.03
C LYS A 459 12.85 13.33 11.39
N PRO A 460 12.03 13.98 10.53
CA PRO A 460 11.03 13.29 9.73
C PRO A 460 11.66 12.23 8.83
N LYS A 461 10.94 11.14 8.59
CA LYS A 461 11.44 10.09 7.69
C LYS A 461 11.24 10.54 6.25
N ALA A 462 12.32 10.57 5.45
CA ALA A 462 12.16 10.84 4.02
C ALA A 462 11.27 9.79 3.38
N PHE A 463 10.33 10.26 2.56
CA PHE A 463 9.24 9.47 2.04
C PHE A 463 9.16 9.61 0.52
N ILE A 464 9.23 8.48 -0.19
CA ILE A 464 8.86 8.38 -1.60
C ILE A 464 7.70 7.38 -1.65
N PRO A 465 6.49 7.78 -2.10
CA PRO A 465 5.34 6.89 -2.13
C PRO A 465 5.60 5.74 -3.12
N ILE A 466 5.20 4.53 -2.73
CA ILE A 466 5.21 3.34 -3.58
C ILE A 466 3.78 2.81 -3.72
N PHE A 467 3.42 2.42 -4.93
CA PHE A 467 2.10 1.95 -5.35
C PHE A 467 2.20 0.66 -6.18
N TRP A 468 1.16 -0.18 -6.13
CA TRP A 468 1.02 -1.31 -7.07
C TRP A 468 -0.43 -1.60 -7.44
N SER A 469 -0.62 -2.21 -8.61
CA SER A 469 -1.93 -2.65 -9.09
C SER A 469 -1.82 -3.87 -10.01
N ALA A 470 -2.92 -4.60 -10.20
CA ALA A 470 -3.03 -5.73 -11.11
C ALA A 470 -3.95 -5.39 -12.30
N LEU A 471 -3.36 -4.93 -13.40
CA LEU A 471 -4.06 -4.39 -14.58
C LEU A 471 -3.81 -5.29 -15.80
N GLY A 472 -4.17 -6.57 -15.66
CA GLY A 472 -3.77 -7.65 -16.58
C GLY A 472 -2.30 -8.08 -16.44
N ALA A 473 -1.44 -7.17 -15.98
CA ALA A 473 -0.09 -7.42 -15.50
C ALA A 473 0.18 -6.64 -14.20
N GLN A 474 1.30 -6.93 -13.53
CA GLN A 474 1.66 -6.27 -12.27
C GLN A 474 2.28 -4.90 -12.53
N LEU A 475 1.54 -3.84 -12.21
CA LEU A 475 2.04 -2.47 -12.21
C LEU A 475 2.77 -2.18 -10.89
N ARG A 476 3.97 -1.61 -10.99
CA ARG A 476 4.69 -0.98 -9.88
C ARG A 476 4.83 0.51 -10.16
N TYR A 477 4.76 1.35 -9.12
CA TYR A 477 4.89 2.79 -9.26
C TYR A 477 5.59 3.40 -8.05
N CYS A 478 6.41 4.42 -8.27
CA CYS A 478 6.98 5.25 -7.21
C CYS A 478 7.01 6.73 -7.57
N GLY A 479 7.12 7.59 -6.55
CA GLY A 479 7.12 9.05 -6.70
C GLY A 479 5.72 9.64 -6.79
N SER A 480 5.62 10.93 -7.05
CA SER A 480 4.33 11.63 -7.10
C SER A 480 4.37 12.75 -8.13
N THR A 481 3.26 12.89 -8.86
CA THR A 481 3.06 13.92 -9.88
C THR A 481 2.34 15.15 -9.32
N VAL A 482 2.47 15.45 -8.02
CA VAL A 482 1.75 16.58 -7.39
C VAL A 482 2.05 17.94 -8.03
N GLY A 483 3.28 18.15 -8.53
CA GLY A 483 3.68 19.33 -9.31
C GLY A 483 3.33 19.25 -10.80
N GLY A 484 2.57 18.23 -11.20
CA GLY A 484 2.33 17.86 -12.59
C GLY A 484 3.55 17.20 -13.25
N TRP A 485 3.39 16.90 -14.54
CA TRP A 485 4.44 16.41 -15.43
C TRP A 485 4.11 16.95 -16.84
N ASP A 486 5.13 17.07 -17.69
CA ASP A 486 5.01 17.60 -19.06
C ASP A 486 5.65 16.70 -20.13
N ASP A 487 6.34 15.63 -19.72
CA ASP A 487 6.95 14.68 -20.64
C ASP A 487 6.99 13.26 -20.05
N LEU A 488 7.06 12.26 -20.92
CA LEU A 488 7.09 10.84 -20.57
C LEU A 488 8.18 10.13 -21.36
N VAL A 489 9.19 9.61 -20.66
CA VAL A 489 10.23 8.77 -21.29
C VAL A 489 9.87 7.31 -21.10
N MET A 490 9.60 6.60 -22.19
CA MET A 490 9.31 5.17 -22.20
C MET A 490 10.56 4.35 -22.55
N LYS A 491 10.84 3.29 -21.80
CA LYS A 491 11.91 2.32 -22.06
C LYS A 491 11.37 0.89 -21.99
N GLY A 492 11.96 -0.03 -22.76
CA GLY A 492 11.54 -1.44 -22.85
C GLY A 492 10.61 -1.70 -24.04
N GLU A 493 9.71 -2.67 -23.87
CA GLU A 493 8.76 -3.20 -24.86
C GLU A 493 7.32 -3.05 -24.32
N PRO A 494 6.71 -1.84 -24.43
CA PRO A 494 5.38 -1.55 -23.91
C PRO A 494 4.28 -2.52 -24.38
N GLU A 495 4.35 -2.98 -25.63
CA GLU A 495 3.44 -3.93 -26.27
C GLU A 495 3.40 -5.30 -25.59
N ASN A 496 4.48 -5.67 -24.88
CA ASN A 496 4.64 -6.91 -24.13
C ASN A 496 4.42 -6.70 -22.62
N ALA A 497 3.89 -5.55 -22.20
CA ALA A 497 3.78 -5.15 -20.80
C ALA A 497 5.11 -5.23 -20.04
N LYS A 498 6.22 -4.95 -20.73
CA LYS A 498 7.58 -4.96 -20.19
C LYS A 498 8.22 -3.59 -20.38
N PHE A 499 7.92 -2.63 -19.51
CA PHE A 499 8.34 -1.25 -19.69
C PHE A 499 8.69 -0.55 -18.38
N ALA A 500 9.46 0.53 -18.51
CA ALA A 500 9.63 1.57 -17.50
C ALA A 500 9.23 2.92 -18.12
N ALA A 501 8.28 3.59 -17.50
CA ALA A 501 7.76 4.89 -17.90
C ALA A 501 8.17 5.92 -16.84
N TYR A 502 9.01 6.88 -17.24
CA TYR A 502 9.54 7.94 -16.39
C TYR A 502 8.75 9.23 -16.64
N TYR A 503 7.95 9.65 -15.67
CA TYR A 503 7.19 10.90 -15.72
C TYR A 503 8.11 12.05 -15.35
N CYS A 504 8.16 13.07 -16.21
CA CYS A 504 9.11 14.16 -16.09
C CYS A 504 8.43 15.52 -16.01
N LYS A 505 8.97 16.41 -15.20
CA LYS A 505 8.66 17.84 -15.16
C LYS A 505 9.92 18.62 -15.53
N GLY A 506 9.96 19.15 -16.74
CA GLY A 506 11.20 19.66 -17.33
C GLY A 506 12.24 18.53 -17.46
N ASP A 507 13.37 18.67 -16.77
CA ASP A 507 14.44 17.66 -16.75
C ASP A 507 14.41 16.76 -15.50
N THR A 508 13.49 17.01 -14.56
CA THR A 508 13.34 16.23 -13.32
C THR A 508 12.40 15.07 -13.52
N VAL A 509 12.83 13.85 -13.16
CA VAL A 509 11.94 12.68 -13.07
C VAL A 509 11.18 12.74 -11.74
N VAL A 510 9.86 12.84 -11.81
CA VAL A 510 8.97 13.01 -10.63
C VAL A 510 8.30 11.72 -10.19
N ALA A 511 8.13 10.77 -11.11
CA ALA A 511 7.58 9.45 -10.84
C ALA A 511 8.04 8.41 -11.85
N VAL A 512 7.95 7.12 -11.49
CA VAL A 512 8.26 6.00 -12.38
C VAL A 512 7.18 4.94 -12.25
N ALA A 513 6.63 4.49 -13.39
CA ALA A 513 5.78 3.31 -13.49
C ALA A 513 6.52 2.18 -14.21
N THR A 514 6.40 0.94 -13.74
CA THR A 514 7.00 -0.22 -14.42
C THR A 514 6.06 -1.41 -14.46
N MET A 515 6.15 -2.19 -15.53
CA MET A 515 5.63 -3.56 -15.62
C MET A 515 6.75 -4.46 -16.14
N GLY A 516 6.97 -5.62 -15.53
CA GLY A 516 7.97 -6.60 -15.99
C GLY A 516 9.44 -6.14 -15.95
N MET A 517 9.75 -5.05 -15.23
CA MET A 517 11.08 -4.43 -15.16
C MET A 517 11.60 -4.31 -13.72
N ASP A 518 11.22 -5.24 -12.83
CA ASP A 518 11.75 -5.25 -11.47
C ASP A 518 13.30 -5.43 -11.51
N PRO A 519 14.09 -4.68 -10.72
CA PRO A 519 13.68 -3.80 -9.61
C PRO A 519 13.71 -2.29 -9.94
N VAL A 520 13.56 -1.89 -11.22
CA VAL A 520 13.73 -0.49 -11.67
C VAL A 520 12.91 0.50 -10.83
N MET A 521 11.66 0.18 -10.49
CA MET A 521 10.81 1.04 -9.65
C MET A 521 11.43 1.31 -8.29
N VAL A 522 11.89 0.26 -7.58
CA VAL A 522 12.42 0.40 -6.22
C VAL A 522 13.79 1.06 -6.23
N LYS A 523 14.61 0.76 -7.24
CA LYS A 523 15.87 1.47 -7.45
C LYS A 523 15.63 2.97 -7.66
N SER A 524 14.65 3.32 -8.49
CA SER A 524 14.25 4.71 -8.71
C SER A 524 13.76 5.36 -7.43
N ALA A 525 12.95 4.67 -6.63
CA ALA A 525 12.47 5.19 -5.35
C ALA A 525 13.61 5.51 -4.37
N GLU A 526 14.62 4.62 -4.25
CA GLU A 526 15.79 4.86 -3.41
C GLU A 526 16.66 6.02 -3.92
N LEU A 527 16.83 6.13 -5.24
CA LEU A 527 17.56 7.25 -5.85
C LEU A 527 16.83 8.58 -5.67
N MET A 528 15.50 8.61 -5.82
CA MET A 528 14.67 9.79 -5.53
C MET A 528 14.78 10.20 -4.06
N ARG A 529 14.67 9.24 -3.14
CA ARG A 529 14.79 9.46 -1.69
C ARG A 529 16.14 10.10 -1.33
N ARG A 530 17.19 9.76 -2.08
CA ARG A 530 18.57 10.25 -1.91
C ARG A 530 18.96 11.36 -2.90
N LYS A 531 18.00 11.98 -3.59
CA LYS A 531 18.24 13.09 -4.53
C LYS A 531 19.29 12.79 -5.61
N ASN A 532 19.34 11.54 -6.06
CA ASN A 532 20.28 11.03 -7.06
C ASN A 532 19.59 10.31 -8.22
N MET A 533 18.30 10.59 -8.44
CA MET A 533 17.58 10.08 -9.59
C MET A 533 18.14 10.71 -10.86
N PRO A 534 18.53 9.93 -11.90
CA PRO A 534 18.93 10.48 -13.18
C PRO A 534 17.88 11.43 -13.76
N THR A 535 18.36 12.50 -14.37
CA THR A 535 17.54 13.46 -15.11
C THR A 535 16.90 12.82 -16.33
N LYS A 536 15.87 13.47 -16.87
CA LYS A 536 15.24 13.07 -18.14
C LYS A 536 16.28 12.94 -19.25
N SER A 537 17.14 13.95 -19.40
CA SER A 537 18.18 14.00 -20.44
C SER A 537 19.15 12.82 -20.33
N GLN A 538 19.56 12.46 -19.11
CA GLN A 538 20.43 11.30 -18.86
C GLN A 538 19.75 9.96 -19.21
N ILE A 539 18.47 9.79 -18.87
CA ILE A 539 17.72 8.58 -19.22
C ILE A 539 17.53 8.48 -20.74
N GLN A 540 17.27 9.61 -21.41
CA GLN A 540 17.17 9.66 -22.87
C GLN A 540 18.51 9.29 -23.52
N SER A 541 19.64 9.77 -22.98
CA SER A 541 20.98 9.42 -23.46
C SER A 541 21.44 7.99 -23.10
N GLY A 542 20.60 7.20 -22.44
CA GLY A 542 20.84 5.76 -22.23
C GLY A 542 21.39 5.38 -20.86
N VAL A 543 21.38 6.28 -19.86
CA VAL A 543 21.72 5.90 -18.48
C VAL A 543 20.74 4.85 -17.98
N ASP A 544 21.28 3.67 -17.62
CA ASP A 544 20.53 2.63 -16.92
C ASP A 544 20.50 2.93 -15.42
N VAL A 545 19.30 3.19 -14.89
CA VAL A 545 19.04 3.46 -13.48
C VAL A 545 19.58 2.36 -12.55
N LEU A 546 19.64 1.11 -13.01
CA LEU A 546 20.18 0.00 -12.21
C LEU A 546 21.69 0.12 -11.97
N THR A 547 22.42 0.78 -12.87
CA THR A 547 23.88 1.00 -12.76
C THR A 547 24.26 2.20 -11.89
N VAL A 548 23.29 3.07 -11.55
CA VAL A 548 23.53 4.28 -10.76
C VAL A 548 23.69 3.92 -9.29
N GLY A 549 24.78 4.32 -8.65
CA GLY A 549 25.02 4.09 -7.22
C GLY A 549 23.97 4.75 -6.33
N VAL A 550 23.64 4.10 -5.21
CA VAL A 550 22.81 4.70 -4.15
C VAL A 550 23.76 5.46 -3.21
N PRO A 551 23.79 6.79 -3.23
CA PRO A 551 24.90 7.53 -2.63
C PRO A 551 24.83 7.53 -1.11
N GLU A 552 25.95 7.25 -0.44
CA GLU A 552 26.06 7.29 1.03
C GLU A 552 26.06 8.70 1.60
N SER A 553 26.52 9.68 0.80
CA SER A 553 26.73 11.08 1.22
C SER A 553 25.46 11.80 1.65
N VAL A 554 24.29 11.36 1.18
CA VAL A 554 22.99 11.93 1.58
C VAL A 554 22.49 11.24 2.84
N ARG A 555 22.65 11.90 3.99
CA ARG A 555 22.10 11.39 5.26
C ARG A 555 20.60 11.66 5.33
N ILE A 556 19.82 10.58 5.34
CA ILE A 556 18.36 10.59 5.44
C ILE A 556 17.93 10.49 6.90
#